data_AF-A0AAD5S9N2-F1
#
_entry.id   AF-A0AAD5S9N2-F1
#
_cell.length_a   1.000
_cell.length_b   1.000
_cell.length_c   1.000
_cell.angle_alpha   90.00
_cell.angle_beta   90.00
_cell.angle_gamma   90.00
#
_symmetry.space_group_name_H-M   'P 1'
#
loop_
_entity.id
_entity.type
_entity.pdbx_description
1 polymer ?
#
loop_
_entity_poly.entity_id
_entity_poly.type
_entity_poly.pdbx_seq_one_letter_code
_entity_poly.pdbx_strand_id
1 'polypeptide(L)'
;MSSRSTTDSEISKQKQDLAALHSAVQRAGGLSGLERVADADLDAILELALEAFNNQEQRDMPDDQRSKLLETSKTAKILFITQVATKTPQNDQTLSSDKSPQHYIDLLRDATSRSDNNRNSQTLTALRGLMGRAVTAAGSGKAQPKIRDVVAELKVQCSCQSMGWLRQFVDQGGLHALFNILDSLNKKVERKPKHHDLESEILKLLKIIVNHQRNITDLLSTPTYLTTLVHSLDSPTYTSRTSAADFLLALIVLDRQKGHQLVLGALEQLRKTKGDLHVFGRV
;
A
#
# COMPACT_ATOMS: atom_id res chain seq x y z
N MET A 1 4.92 4.25 22.44
CA MET A 1 4.78 5.73 22.48
C MET A 1 5.79 6.45 21.57
N SER A 2 6.73 5.76 20.90
CA SER A 2 7.75 6.41 20.04
C SER A 2 7.34 6.71 18.59
N SER A 3 6.26 6.12 18.07
CA SER A 3 5.88 6.27 16.65
C SER A 3 5.18 7.60 16.31
N ARG A 4 4.67 8.34 17.32
CA ARG A 4 3.93 9.60 17.13
C ARG A 4 4.87 10.82 17.03
N SER A 5 6.08 10.71 17.59
CA SER A 5 7.08 11.78 17.59
C SER A 5 7.74 11.95 16.22
N THR A 6 7.91 10.87 15.47
CA THR A 6 8.55 10.89 14.14
C THR A 6 7.64 11.52 13.09
N THR A 7 6.34 11.25 13.17
CA THR A 7 5.34 11.80 12.23
C THR A 7 5.20 13.31 12.37
N ASP A 8 5.22 13.86 13.58
CA ASP A 8 5.13 15.32 13.79
C ASP A 8 6.38 16.06 13.30
N SER A 9 7.57 15.46 13.51
CA SER A 9 8.84 16.01 13.00
C SER A 9 8.89 15.99 11.47
N GLU A 10 8.40 14.94 10.82
CA GLU A 10 8.40 14.82 9.36
C GLU A 10 7.39 15.77 8.71
N ILE A 11 6.20 15.91 9.30
CA ILE A 11 5.18 16.85 8.83
C ILE A 11 5.65 18.30 8.99
N SER A 12 6.38 18.61 10.06
CA SER A 12 6.99 19.93 10.26
C SER A 12 8.02 20.25 9.18
N LYS A 13 8.86 19.28 8.81
CA LYS A 13 9.88 19.44 7.77
C LYS A 13 9.26 19.63 6.38
N GLN A 14 8.27 18.82 6.03
CA GLN A 14 7.50 18.97 4.77
C GLN A 14 6.89 20.37 4.61
N LYS A 15 6.29 20.91 5.68
CA LYS A 15 5.70 22.27 5.65
C LYS A 15 6.77 23.36 5.51
N GLN A 16 7.93 23.17 6.14
CA GLN A 16 9.04 24.12 6.09
C GLN A 16 9.64 24.21 4.68
N ASP A 17 9.88 23.08 4.01
CA ASP A 17 10.51 23.06 2.69
C ASP A 17 9.58 23.61 1.60
N LEU A 18 8.28 23.27 1.69
CA LEU A 18 7.26 23.82 0.80
C LEU A 18 7.09 25.35 1.00
N ALA A 19 7.18 25.84 2.25
CA ALA A 19 7.18 27.27 2.54
C ALA A 19 8.44 27.99 2.00
N ALA A 20 9.60 27.33 2.05
CA ALA A 20 10.85 27.84 1.49
C ALA A 20 10.76 27.96 -0.04
N LEU A 21 10.20 26.95 -0.72
CA LEU A 21 9.92 26.99 -2.15
C LEU A 21 8.98 28.14 -2.52
N HIS A 22 7.84 28.27 -1.82
CA HIS A 22 6.91 29.37 -2.08
C HIS A 22 7.54 30.75 -1.88
N SER A 23 8.39 30.89 -0.85
CA SER A 23 9.11 32.13 -0.59
C SER A 23 10.10 32.45 -1.72
N ALA A 24 10.81 31.44 -2.24
CA ALA A 24 11.73 31.60 -3.36
C ALA A 24 11.00 31.96 -4.67
N VAL A 25 9.89 31.28 -4.97
CA VAL A 25 9.03 31.59 -6.13
C VAL A 25 8.44 33.00 -6.02
N GLN A 26 8.04 33.45 -4.83
CA GLN A 26 7.56 34.82 -4.62
C GLN A 26 8.66 35.87 -4.86
N ARG A 27 9.89 35.63 -4.40
CA ARG A 27 11.04 36.51 -4.68
C ARG A 27 11.35 36.62 -6.18
N ALA A 28 11.08 35.57 -6.95
CA ALA A 28 11.21 35.57 -8.39
C ALA A 28 10.09 36.34 -9.13
N GLY A 29 9.11 36.91 -8.42
CA GLY A 29 7.95 37.57 -9.02
C GLY A 29 6.77 36.63 -9.28
N GLY A 30 6.70 35.51 -8.55
CA GLY A 30 5.70 34.47 -8.73
C GLY A 30 6.04 33.50 -9.87
N LEU A 31 5.13 32.56 -10.16
CA LEU A 31 5.31 31.55 -11.21
C LEU A 31 5.56 32.19 -12.59
N SER A 32 4.89 33.30 -12.89
CA SER A 32 5.06 34.08 -14.13
C SER A 32 6.42 34.78 -14.22
N GLY A 33 7.10 34.98 -13.09
CA GLY A 33 8.40 35.63 -13.01
C GLY A 33 9.58 34.68 -13.27
N LEU A 34 9.36 33.37 -13.17
CA LEU A 34 10.41 32.35 -13.30
C LEU A 34 11.10 32.35 -14.68
N GLU A 35 10.41 32.78 -15.74
CA GLU A 35 11.01 32.90 -17.08
C GLU A 35 12.14 33.95 -17.15
N ARG A 36 12.08 34.95 -16.26
CA ARG A 36 13.01 36.10 -16.22
C ARG A 36 14.19 35.89 -15.26
N VAL A 37 14.17 34.81 -14.48
CA VAL A 37 15.21 34.46 -13.51
C VAL A 37 16.46 33.96 -14.22
N ALA A 38 17.65 34.29 -13.71
CA ALA A 38 18.91 33.76 -14.24
C ALA A 38 19.00 32.25 -14.03
N ASP A 39 19.70 31.52 -14.90
CA ASP A 39 19.72 30.05 -14.86
C ASP A 39 20.29 29.50 -13.53
N ALA A 40 21.29 30.15 -12.94
CA ALA A 40 21.85 29.77 -11.64
C ALA A 40 20.84 29.91 -10.48
N ASP A 41 20.04 30.98 -10.49
CA ASP A 41 18.98 31.20 -9.49
C ASP A 41 17.81 30.24 -9.71
N LEU A 42 17.52 29.90 -10.96
CA LEU A 42 16.50 28.92 -11.31
C LEU A 42 16.89 27.51 -10.84
N ASP A 43 18.16 27.14 -10.93
CA ASP A 43 18.68 25.87 -10.43
C ASP A 43 18.59 25.79 -8.91
N ALA A 44 18.85 26.88 -8.20
CA ALA A 44 18.63 26.95 -6.76
C ALA A 44 17.15 26.78 -6.38
N ILE A 45 16.22 27.38 -7.15
CA ILE A 45 14.77 27.18 -6.94
C ILE A 45 14.35 25.75 -7.30
N LEU A 46 14.96 25.16 -8.33
CA LEU A 46 14.71 23.79 -8.73
C LEU A 46 15.16 22.80 -7.65
N GLU A 47 16.32 23.00 -7.02
CA GLU A 47 16.76 22.17 -5.89
C GLU A 47 15.80 22.25 -4.71
N LEU A 48 15.32 23.46 -4.36
CA LEU A 48 14.27 23.61 -3.35
C LEU A 48 12.97 22.89 -3.75
N ALA A 49 12.62 22.88 -5.04
CA ALA A 49 11.46 22.15 -5.54
C ALA A 49 11.68 20.64 -5.50
N LEU A 50 12.88 20.14 -5.77
CA LEU A 50 13.23 18.72 -5.67
C LEU A 50 13.25 18.25 -4.21
N GLU A 51 13.75 19.06 -3.28
CA GLU A 51 13.68 18.79 -1.84
C GLU A 51 12.22 18.77 -1.35
N ALA A 52 11.43 19.78 -1.72
CA ALA A 52 10.02 19.83 -1.39
C ALA A 52 9.26 18.63 -1.98
N PHE A 53 9.55 18.25 -3.24
CA PHE A 53 8.97 17.08 -3.90
C PHE A 53 9.33 15.77 -3.19
N ASN A 54 10.61 15.53 -2.91
CA ASN A 54 11.08 14.33 -2.22
C ASN A 54 10.42 14.19 -0.84
N ASN A 55 10.30 15.30 -0.12
CA ASN A 55 9.66 15.31 1.19
C ASN A 55 8.14 15.15 1.08
N GLN A 56 7.47 15.75 0.10
CA GLN A 56 6.02 15.64 -0.10
C GLN A 56 5.59 14.22 -0.54
N GLU A 57 6.27 13.66 -1.53
CA GLU A 57 5.99 12.32 -2.07
C GLU A 57 6.65 11.20 -1.26
N GLN A 58 7.49 11.53 -0.26
CA GLN A 58 8.26 10.58 0.56
C GLN A 58 9.04 9.55 -0.29
N ARG A 59 9.49 9.99 -1.48
CA ARG A 59 10.35 9.23 -2.38
C ARG A 59 11.65 9.99 -2.52
N ASP A 60 12.75 9.27 -2.45
CA ASP A 60 14.01 9.82 -2.89
C ASP A 60 14.06 9.67 -4.41
N MET A 61 13.98 10.79 -5.14
CA MET A 61 14.30 10.77 -6.56
C MET A 61 15.77 10.34 -6.72
N PRO A 62 16.06 9.25 -7.45
CA PRO A 62 17.43 8.78 -7.64
C PRO A 62 18.34 9.88 -8.19
N ASP A 63 19.60 9.92 -7.75
CA ASP A 63 20.56 10.97 -8.14
C ASP A 63 20.70 11.13 -9.66
N ASP A 64 20.58 10.03 -10.42
CA ASP A 64 20.58 10.04 -11.89
C ASP A 64 19.39 10.83 -12.48
N GLN A 65 18.20 10.73 -11.88
CA GLN A 65 17.03 11.50 -12.30
C GLN A 65 17.13 12.98 -11.89
N ARG A 66 17.68 13.26 -10.69
CA ARG A 66 17.95 14.63 -10.23
C ARG A 66 18.95 15.33 -11.17
N SER A 67 20.05 14.66 -11.49
CA SER A 67 21.09 15.19 -12.39
C SER A 67 20.53 15.49 -13.78
N LYS A 68 19.70 14.59 -14.33
CA LYS A 68 19.01 14.82 -15.60
C LYS A 68 18.07 16.02 -15.55
N LEU A 69 17.36 16.26 -14.45
CA LEU A 69 16.48 17.42 -14.30
C LEU A 69 17.26 18.74 -14.23
N LEU A 70 18.41 18.75 -13.56
CA LEU A 70 19.32 19.90 -13.54
C LEU A 70 19.92 20.21 -14.91
N GLU A 71 20.11 19.20 -15.77
CA GLU A 71 20.62 19.36 -17.14
C GLU A 71 19.53 19.70 -18.17
N THR A 72 18.25 19.69 -17.79
CA THR A 72 17.15 19.96 -18.74
C THR A 72 16.98 21.44 -19.09
N SER A 73 16.15 21.70 -20.11
CA SER A 73 15.84 23.06 -20.56
C SER A 73 15.14 23.88 -19.47
N LYS A 74 15.37 25.20 -19.50
CA LYS A 74 14.72 26.18 -18.61
C LYS A 74 13.21 25.99 -18.48
N THR A 75 12.52 25.72 -19.60
CA THR A 75 11.08 25.45 -19.63
C THR A 75 10.69 24.21 -18.83
N ALA A 76 11.47 23.13 -18.91
CA ALA A 76 11.21 21.90 -18.17
C ALA A 76 11.39 22.12 -16.65
N LYS A 77 12.42 22.88 -16.25
CA LYS A 77 12.66 23.27 -14.85
C LYS A 77 11.49 24.08 -14.29
N ILE A 78 11.02 25.08 -15.04
CA ILE A 78 9.88 25.93 -14.66
C ILE A 78 8.60 25.10 -14.53
N LEU A 79 8.34 24.17 -15.46
CA LEU A 79 7.18 23.28 -15.39
C LEU A 79 7.22 22.41 -14.13
N PHE A 80 8.38 21.84 -13.80
CA PHE A 80 8.53 21.05 -12.58
C PHE A 80 8.32 21.89 -11.32
N ILE A 81 8.98 23.05 -11.20
CA ILE A 81 8.82 23.99 -10.08
C ILE A 81 7.35 24.37 -9.92
N THR A 82 6.67 24.67 -11.02
CA THR A 82 5.25 25.03 -11.04
C THR A 82 4.38 23.87 -10.57
N GLN A 83 4.66 22.65 -11.02
CA GLN A 83 3.92 21.45 -10.61
C GLN A 83 4.06 21.17 -9.11
N VAL A 84 5.25 21.33 -8.54
CA VAL A 84 5.50 21.14 -7.11
C VAL A 84 4.86 22.28 -6.29
N ALA A 85 5.05 23.54 -6.71
CA ALA A 85 4.52 24.69 -5.99
C ALA A 85 2.98 24.80 -6.04
N THR A 86 2.33 24.25 -7.05
CA THR A 86 0.85 24.25 -7.14
C THR A 86 0.20 23.05 -6.43
N LYS A 87 0.95 21.97 -6.19
CA LYS A 87 0.52 20.83 -5.37
C LYS A 87 0.43 21.25 -3.89
N THR A 88 -0.69 21.85 -3.51
CA THR A 88 -0.99 22.19 -2.12
C THR A 88 -1.04 20.90 -1.27
N PRO A 89 -0.41 20.84 -0.07
CA PRO A 89 -0.39 19.61 0.74
C PRO A 89 -1.75 19.16 1.30
N GLN A 90 -2.85 19.89 1.06
CA GLN A 90 -4.20 19.47 1.42
C GLN A 90 -5.22 20.15 0.51
N ASN A 91 -5.56 19.56 -0.65
CA ASN A 91 -6.94 19.50 -1.14
C ASN A 91 -7.07 18.54 -2.34
N ASP A 92 -6.84 17.23 -2.12
CA ASP A 92 -7.19 16.16 -3.08
C ASP A 92 -8.72 15.92 -3.09
N GLN A 93 -9.53 16.97 -3.27
CA GLN A 93 -10.98 16.86 -3.43
C GLN A 93 -11.45 17.05 -4.88
N THR A 94 -10.54 17.24 -5.84
CA THR A 94 -10.91 17.48 -7.24
C THR A 94 -10.34 16.45 -8.20
N LEU A 95 -10.57 15.17 -7.91
CA LEU A 95 -10.82 14.17 -8.96
C LEU A 95 -12.08 13.39 -8.60
N SER A 96 -13.20 13.96 -9.08
CA SER A 96 -14.50 13.37 -9.35
C SER A 96 -14.57 11.83 -9.29
N SER A 97 -15.17 11.30 -8.20
CA SER A 97 -15.72 9.93 -7.97
C SER A 97 -14.96 8.99 -7.01
N ASP A 98 -13.87 9.40 -6.38
CA ASP A 98 -13.09 8.43 -5.58
C ASP A 98 -13.69 8.12 -4.21
N LYS A 99 -13.97 6.84 -4.01
CA LYS A 99 -14.37 6.27 -2.71
C LYS A 99 -13.22 6.45 -1.73
N SER A 100 -13.55 6.79 -0.48
CA SER A 100 -12.55 6.98 0.56
C SER A 100 -11.76 5.69 0.85
N PRO A 101 -10.52 5.78 1.34
CA PRO A 101 -9.76 4.60 1.79
C PRO A 101 -10.55 3.73 2.76
N GLN A 102 -11.24 4.37 3.72
CA GLN A 102 -12.08 3.72 4.72
C GLN A 102 -13.18 2.86 4.10
N HIS A 103 -13.80 3.33 3.01
CA HIS A 103 -14.83 2.56 2.29
C HIS A 103 -14.30 1.20 1.83
N TYR A 104 -13.08 1.14 1.28
CA TYR A 104 -12.48 -0.12 0.87
C TYR A 104 -12.14 -1.00 2.07
N ILE A 105 -11.63 -0.43 3.17
CA ILE A 105 -11.29 -1.17 4.39
C ILE A 105 -12.53 -1.85 4.98
N ASP A 106 -13.66 -1.13 5.04
CA ASP A 106 -14.92 -1.66 5.54
C ASP A 106 -15.42 -2.81 4.65
N LEU A 107 -15.33 -2.68 3.32
CA LEU A 107 -15.67 -3.75 2.39
C LEU A 107 -14.78 -5.00 2.56
N LEU A 108 -13.47 -4.81 2.77
CA LEU A 108 -12.53 -5.91 3.02
C LEU A 108 -12.86 -6.63 4.33
N ARG A 109 -13.19 -5.88 5.39
CA ARG A 109 -13.57 -6.43 6.70
C ARG A 109 -14.88 -7.20 6.63
N ASP A 110 -15.90 -6.64 5.98
CA ASP A 110 -17.20 -7.29 5.79
C ASP A 110 -17.07 -8.61 5.03
N ALA A 111 -16.22 -8.65 4.00
CA ALA A 111 -15.96 -9.87 3.25
C ALA A 111 -15.30 -10.97 4.10
N THR A 112 -14.42 -10.57 5.02
CA THR A 112 -13.74 -11.49 5.95
C THR A 112 -14.72 -12.08 6.96
N SER A 113 -15.51 -11.24 7.64
CA SER A 113 -16.51 -11.66 8.63
C SER A 113 -17.56 -12.62 8.06
N ARG A 114 -17.94 -12.46 6.78
CA ARG A 114 -18.86 -13.38 6.09
C ARG A 114 -18.24 -14.75 5.81
N SER A 115 -16.94 -14.82 5.51
CA SER A 115 -16.26 -16.10 5.30
C SER A 115 -16.22 -16.94 6.57
N ASP A 116 -16.14 -16.31 7.74
CA ASP A 116 -16.10 -17.01 9.03
C ASP A 116 -17.49 -17.46 9.51
N ASN A 117 -18.53 -16.63 9.36
CA ASN A 117 -19.90 -17.04 9.70
C ASN A 117 -20.41 -18.23 8.86
N ASN A 118 -19.96 -18.34 7.60
CA ASN A 118 -20.34 -19.47 6.74
C ASN A 118 -19.66 -20.80 7.17
N ARG A 119 -18.56 -20.75 7.93
CA ARG A 119 -17.92 -21.95 8.52
C ARG A 119 -18.72 -22.52 9.70
N ASN A 120 -19.39 -21.66 10.47
CA ASN A 120 -20.20 -22.07 11.63
C ASN A 120 -21.65 -22.46 11.26
N SER A 121 -22.11 -22.17 10.03
CA SER A 121 -23.51 -22.33 9.60
C SER A 121 -23.70 -23.41 8.52
N GLN A 122 -22.91 -24.47 8.49
CA GLN A 122 -23.22 -25.60 7.59
C GLN A 122 -24.32 -26.53 8.13
N THR A 123 -24.63 -26.50 9.43
CA THR A 123 -25.68 -27.31 10.06
C THR A 123 -27.06 -26.62 10.13
N LEU A 124 -27.13 -25.29 10.17
CA LEU A 124 -28.41 -24.55 10.30
C LEU A 124 -29.00 -24.05 8.96
N THR A 125 -28.22 -24.06 7.88
CA THR A 125 -28.69 -23.57 6.57
C THR A 125 -29.67 -24.55 5.89
N ALA A 126 -29.54 -25.85 6.15
CA ALA A 126 -30.49 -26.86 5.66
C ALA A 126 -31.88 -26.73 6.33
N LEU A 127 -31.93 -26.36 7.61
CA LEU A 127 -33.19 -26.13 8.34
C LEU A 127 -33.83 -24.77 8.02
N ARG A 128 -33.02 -23.74 7.73
CA ARG A 128 -33.52 -22.42 7.29
C ARG A 128 -34.19 -22.47 5.91
N GLY A 129 -33.75 -23.37 5.03
CA GLY A 129 -34.39 -23.62 3.74
C GLY A 129 -35.78 -24.27 3.83
N LEU A 130 -36.09 -24.93 4.95
CA LEU A 130 -37.37 -25.61 5.16
C LEU A 130 -38.44 -24.72 5.83
N MET A 131 -38.04 -23.65 6.53
CA MET A 131 -38.94 -22.88 7.41
C MET A 131 -38.87 -21.35 7.19
N GLY A 132 -38.82 -20.91 5.94
CA GLY A 132 -38.65 -19.47 5.63
C GLY A 132 -39.18 -19.01 4.27
N ARG A 133 -40.39 -19.41 3.88
CA ARG A 133 -41.19 -18.59 2.96
C ARG A 133 -42.00 -17.62 3.82
N ALA A 134 -41.89 -16.33 3.46
CA ALA A 134 -42.48 -15.15 4.08
C ALA A 134 -41.73 -14.59 5.30
N VAL A 135 -40.99 -13.49 5.07
CA VAL A 135 -41.25 -12.18 5.69
C VAL A 135 -40.36 -11.12 5.01
N THR A 136 -40.99 -9.98 4.72
CA THR A 136 -40.46 -8.67 4.28
C THR A 136 -39.84 -8.55 2.88
N ALA A 137 -40.68 -8.07 1.97
CA ALA A 137 -40.29 -7.12 0.93
C ALA A 137 -39.84 -5.79 1.55
N ALA A 138 -39.08 -5.00 0.76
CA ALA A 138 -38.55 -3.65 1.00
C ALA A 138 -37.06 -3.59 1.41
N GLY A 139 -36.20 -3.63 0.39
CA GLY A 139 -34.81 -3.24 0.47
C GLY A 139 -34.21 -3.38 -0.92
N SER A 140 -33.83 -2.27 -1.55
CA SER A 140 -33.08 -2.24 -2.81
C SER A 140 -31.73 -2.93 -2.61
N GLY A 141 -31.72 -4.26 -2.74
CA GLY A 141 -30.54 -5.09 -2.58
C GLY A 141 -29.59 -4.86 -3.73
N LYS A 142 -28.80 -3.78 -3.68
CA LYS A 142 -27.60 -3.67 -4.51
C LYS A 142 -26.79 -4.94 -4.28
N ALA A 143 -26.63 -5.74 -5.34
CA ALA A 143 -25.84 -6.95 -5.30
C ALA A 143 -24.47 -6.60 -4.71
N GLN A 144 -24.15 -7.22 -3.58
CA GLN A 144 -22.94 -6.91 -2.83
C GLN A 144 -21.72 -7.23 -3.70
N PRO A 145 -20.72 -6.33 -3.79
CA PRO A 145 -19.57 -6.53 -4.65
C PRO A 145 -18.77 -7.76 -4.18
N LYS A 146 -18.30 -8.57 -5.13
CA LYS A 146 -17.45 -9.72 -4.80
C LYS A 146 -16.08 -9.19 -4.36
N ILE A 147 -15.46 -9.85 -3.38
CA ILE A 147 -14.15 -9.45 -2.84
C ILE A 147 -13.07 -9.28 -3.92
N ARG A 148 -13.11 -10.10 -4.98
CA ARG A 148 -12.20 -10.00 -6.12
C ARG A 148 -12.35 -8.66 -6.84
N ASP A 149 -13.59 -8.20 -7.03
CA ASP A 149 -13.87 -6.96 -7.74
C ASP A 149 -13.43 -5.76 -6.89
N VAL A 150 -13.62 -5.85 -5.56
CA VAL A 150 -13.10 -4.86 -4.60
C VAL A 150 -11.58 -4.78 -4.63
N VAL A 151 -10.87 -5.92 -4.60
CA VAL A 151 -9.40 -5.96 -4.66
C VAL A 151 -8.88 -5.43 -6.01
N ALA A 152 -9.55 -5.77 -7.12
CA ALA A 152 -9.17 -5.26 -8.43
C ALA A 152 -9.34 -3.74 -8.54
N GLU A 153 -10.47 -3.21 -8.04
CA GLU A 153 -10.73 -1.78 -7.97
C GLU A 153 -9.71 -1.07 -7.07
N LEU A 154 -9.47 -1.61 -5.87
CA LEU A 154 -8.49 -1.07 -4.93
C LEU A 154 -7.07 -1.05 -5.51
N LYS A 155 -6.69 -2.05 -6.30
CA LYS A 155 -5.40 -2.07 -6.99
C LYS A 155 -5.25 -0.93 -7.99
N VAL A 156 -6.28 -0.64 -8.77
CA VAL A 156 -6.29 0.52 -9.68
C VAL A 156 -6.18 1.80 -8.87
N GLN A 157 -6.96 1.93 -7.80
CA GLN A 157 -6.91 3.10 -6.92
C GLN A 157 -5.52 3.30 -6.32
N CYS A 158 -4.93 2.29 -5.68
CA CYS A 158 -3.56 2.39 -5.14
C CYS A 158 -2.49 2.67 -6.19
N SER A 159 -2.76 2.44 -7.49
CA SER A 159 -1.82 2.73 -8.58
C SER A 159 -1.97 4.14 -9.15
N CYS A 160 -3.15 4.74 -9.03
CA CYS A 160 -3.49 6.03 -9.63
C CYS A 160 -3.61 7.17 -8.60
N GLN A 161 -3.90 6.86 -7.35
CA GLN A 161 -4.15 7.84 -6.28
C GLN A 161 -2.86 8.47 -5.75
N SER A 162 -3.00 9.62 -5.09
CA SER A 162 -1.89 10.30 -4.44
C SER A 162 -1.28 9.45 -3.31
N MET A 163 -0.01 9.69 -3.00
CA MET A 163 0.65 9.05 -1.86
C MET A 163 -0.07 9.35 -0.54
N GLY A 164 -0.73 10.51 -0.44
CA GLY A 164 -1.56 10.88 0.70
C GLY A 164 -2.73 9.92 0.91
N TRP A 165 -3.43 9.54 -0.16
CA TRP A 165 -4.50 8.55 -0.10
C TRP A 165 -4.00 7.19 0.34
N LEU A 166 -2.87 6.74 -0.22
CA LEU A 166 -2.27 5.44 0.10
C LEU A 166 -1.79 5.38 1.56
N ARG A 167 -1.21 6.47 2.07
CA ARG A 167 -0.83 6.61 3.47
C ARG A 167 -2.05 6.52 4.37
N GLN A 168 -3.12 7.26 4.05
CA GLN A 168 -4.38 7.17 4.80
C GLN A 168 -4.94 5.74 4.82
N PHE A 169 -4.88 5.02 3.69
CA PHE A 169 -5.30 3.62 3.63
C PHE A 169 -4.48 2.73 4.58
N VAL A 170 -3.16 2.89 4.59
CA VAL A 170 -2.26 2.13 5.48
C VAL A 170 -2.52 2.48 6.96
N ASP A 171 -2.61 3.77 7.28
CA ASP A 171 -2.81 4.29 8.64
C ASP A 171 -4.16 3.86 9.23
N GLN A 172 -5.20 3.75 8.39
CA GLN A 172 -6.53 3.26 8.78
C GLN A 172 -6.58 1.72 8.93
N GLY A 173 -5.45 1.02 8.78
CA GLY A 173 -5.34 -0.42 8.95
C GLY A 173 -5.68 -1.24 7.69
N GLY A 174 -5.60 -0.64 6.51
CA GLY A 174 -5.88 -1.32 5.25
C GLY A 174 -4.95 -2.50 4.97
N LEU A 175 -3.67 -2.41 5.37
CA LEU A 175 -2.75 -3.54 5.29
C LEU A 175 -3.17 -4.71 6.17
N HIS A 176 -3.60 -4.42 7.41
CA HIS A 176 -4.10 -5.45 8.31
C HIS A 176 -5.31 -6.18 7.72
N ALA A 177 -6.24 -5.44 7.11
CA ALA A 177 -7.39 -6.02 6.43
C ALA A 177 -6.99 -6.94 5.26
N LEU A 178 -6.01 -6.55 4.45
CA LEU A 178 -5.49 -7.37 3.35
C LEU A 178 -4.81 -8.65 3.85
N PHE A 179 -3.96 -8.54 4.87
CA PHE A 179 -3.29 -9.70 5.46
C PHE A 179 -4.26 -10.66 6.14
N ASN A 180 -5.33 -10.16 6.77
CA ASN A 180 -6.37 -11.02 7.34
C ASN A 180 -7.10 -11.84 6.27
N ILE A 181 -7.40 -11.24 5.10
CA ILE A 181 -7.96 -11.98 3.97
C ILE A 181 -6.98 -13.03 3.49
N LEU A 182 -5.70 -12.66 3.30
CA LEU A 182 -4.66 -13.57 2.84
C LEU A 182 -4.46 -14.77 3.80
N ASP A 183 -4.43 -14.51 5.10
CA ASP A 183 -4.38 -15.53 6.15
C ASP A 183 -5.62 -16.45 6.12
N SER A 184 -6.82 -15.88 5.92
CA SER A 184 -8.05 -16.65 5.76
C SER A 184 -8.02 -17.58 4.55
N LEU A 185 -7.34 -17.19 3.46
CA LEU A 185 -7.13 -18.00 2.26
C LEU A 185 -6.12 -19.12 2.53
N ASN A 186 -5.04 -18.81 3.25
CA ASN A 186 -3.98 -19.76 3.60
C ASN A 186 -4.45 -20.88 4.54
N LYS A 187 -5.41 -20.59 5.42
CA LYS A 187 -6.01 -21.57 6.35
C LYS A 187 -7.12 -22.43 5.74
N LYS A 188 -7.51 -22.24 4.47
CA LYS A 188 -8.54 -23.08 3.83
C LYS A 188 -7.94 -24.43 3.43
N VAL A 189 -8.56 -25.52 3.93
CA VAL A 189 -8.19 -26.90 3.60
C VAL A 189 -8.43 -27.20 2.12
N GLU A 190 -9.57 -26.76 1.58
CA GLU A 190 -9.91 -26.90 0.16
C GLU A 190 -9.82 -25.57 -0.58
N ARG A 191 -8.69 -25.31 -1.23
CA ARG A 191 -8.50 -24.11 -2.06
C ARG A 191 -8.95 -24.38 -3.50
N LYS A 192 -10.08 -23.77 -3.87
CA LYS A 192 -10.56 -23.68 -5.25
C LYS A 192 -9.69 -22.72 -6.08
N PRO A 193 -9.60 -22.86 -7.42
CA PRO A 193 -8.82 -21.99 -8.31
C PRO A 193 -9.00 -20.49 -8.06
N LYS A 194 -10.26 -20.05 -7.88
CA LYS A 194 -10.62 -18.66 -7.54
C LYS A 194 -9.93 -18.09 -6.29
N HIS A 195 -9.54 -18.94 -5.34
CA HIS A 195 -8.85 -18.53 -4.12
C HIS A 195 -7.37 -18.28 -4.37
N HIS A 196 -6.76 -19.02 -5.30
CA HIS A 196 -5.39 -18.79 -5.74
C HIS A 196 -5.27 -17.51 -6.57
N ASP A 197 -6.25 -17.27 -7.45
CA ASP A 197 -6.31 -16.01 -8.21
C ASP A 197 -6.40 -14.80 -7.26
N LEU A 198 -7.28 -14.88 -6.25
CA LEU A 198 -7.44 -13.82 -5.26
C LEU A 198 -6.18 -13.60 -4.43
N GLU A 199 -5.53 -14.67 -3.97
CA GLU A 199 -4.23 -14.60 -3.28
C GLU A 199 -3.20 -13.84 -4.13
N SER A 200 -3.07 -14.20 -5.41
CA SER A 200 -2.11 -13.57 -6.30
C SER A 200 -2.41 -12.08 -6.55
N GLU A 201 -3.68 -11.70 -6.63
CA GLU A 201 -4.08 -10.29 -6.78
C GLU A 201 -3.83 -9.48 -5.50
N ILE A 202 -4.06 -10.06 -4.32
CA ILE A 202 -3.73 -9.43 -3.04
C ILE A 202 -2.22 -9.20 -2.92
N LEU A 203 -1.39 -10.18 -3.29
CA LEU A 203 0.08 -10.04 -3.25
C LEU A 203 0.58 -8.95 -4.21
N LYS A 204 -0.01 -8.82 -5.40
CA LYS A 204 0.28 -7.71 -6.33
C LYS A 204 -0.10 -6.35 -5.75
N LEU A 205 -1.28 -6.25 -5.12
CA LEU A 205 -1.72 -5.04 -4.43
C LEU A 205 -0.78 -4.69 -3.27
N LEU A 206 -0.37 -5.67 -2.46
CA LEU A 206 0.61 -5.47 -1.40
C LEU A 206 1.93 -4.95 -1.96
N LYS A 207 2.38 -5.42 -3.14
CA LYS A 207 3.62 -4.96 -3.77
C LYS A 207 3.53 -3.49 -4.14
N ILE A 208 2.39 -3.07 -4.69
CA ILE A 208 2.11 -1.65 -4.93
C ILE A 208 2.18 -0.88 -3.62
N ILE A 209 1.48 -1.30 -2.56
CA ILE A 209 1.46 -0.55 -1.29
C ILE A 209 2.87 -0.45 -0.68
N VAL A 210 3.57 -1.58 -0.57
CA VAL A 210 4.89 -1.68 0.07
C VAL A 210 5.93 -0.85 -0.68
N ASN A 211 5.91 -0.83 -2.02
CA ASN A 211 6.83 0.00 -2.81
C ASN A 211 6.69 1.51 -2.59
N HIS A 212 5.62 1.95 -1.93
CA HIS A 212 5.40 3.36 -1.57
C HIS A 212 5.64 3.64 -0.08
N GLN A 213 5.98 2.63 0.72
CA GLN A 213 6.28 2.81 2.14
C GLN A 213 7.80 2.97 2.34
N ARG A 214 8.20 3.92 3.18
CA ARG A 214 9.63 4.07 3.57
C ARG A 214 10.04 3.08 4.66
N ASN A 215 9.11 2.74 5.55
CA ASN A 215 9.35 1.88 6.72
C ASN A 215 8.89 0.44 6.47
N ILE A 216 9.26 -0.12 5.32
CA ILE A 216 8.86 -1.48 4.90
C ILE A 216 9.32 -2.51 5.93
N THR A 217 10.52 -2.35 6.47
CA THR A 217 11.11 -3.27 7.45
C THR A 217 10.23 -3.41 8.68
N ASP A 218 9.79 -2.31 9.28
CA ASP A 218 8.96 -2.34 10.49
C ASP A 218 7.57 -2.93 10.19
N LEU A 219 7.01 -2.56 9.04
CA LEU A 219 5.72 -3.08 8.60
C LEU A 219 5.76 -4.61 8.42
N LEU A 220 6.72 -5.11 7.64
CA LEU A 220 6.85 -6.52 7.31
C LEU A 220 7.46 -7.35 8.47
N SER A 221 8.10 -6.71 9.45
CA SER A 221 8.56 -7.36 10.69
C SER A 221 7.42 -7.79 11.61
N THR A 222 6.18 -7.39 11.32
CA THR A 222 5.00 -7.84 12.07
C THR A 222 4.87 -9.36 11.96
N PRO A 223 4.95 -10.12 13.09
CA PRO A 223 5.01 -11.58 13.05
C PRO A 223 3.86 -12.22 12.26
N THR A 224 2.63 -11.71 12.44
CA THR A 224 1.45 -12.20 11.71
C THR A 224 1.61 -12.09 10.19
N TYR A 225 2.08 -10.94 9.70
CA TYR A 225 2.25 -10.72 8.27
C TYR A 225 3.36 -11.62 7.71
N LEU A 226 4.44 -11.78 8.47
CA LEU A 226 5.55 -12.63 8.09
C LEU A 226 5.13 -14.10 7.98
N THR A 227 4.42 -14.63 8.97
CA THR A 227 3.86 -15.99 8.93
C THR A 227 2.91 -16.16 7.74
N THR A 228 2.04 -15.18 7.48
CA THR A 228 1.13 -15.22 6.33
C THR A 228 1.89 -15.23 4.99
N LEU A 229 2.95 -14.43 4.84
CA LEU A 229 3.80 -14.43 3.63
C LEU A 229 4.53 -15.76 3.44
N VAL A 230 5.08 -16.32 4.51
CA VAL A 230 5.74 -17.63 4.49
C VAL A 230 4.74 -18.73 4.08
N HIS A 231 3.49 -18.68 4.55
CA HIS A 231 2.46 -19.61 4.08
C HIS A 231 2.15 -19.49 2.57
N SER A 232 2.29 -18.30 1.99
CA SER A 232 2.09 -18.10 0.54
C SER A 232 3.25 -18.66 -0.32
N LEU A 233 4.38 -19.06 0.27
CA LEU A 233 5.41 -19.85 -0.42
C LEU A 233 4.92 -21.26 -0.80
N ASP A 234 3.93 -21.80 -0.07
CA ASP A 234 3.29 -23.09 -0.35
C ASP A 234 2.05 -22.93 -1.27
N SER A 235 1.89 -21.75 -1.91
CA SER A 235 0.81 -21.54 -2.86
C SER A 235 1.05 -22.36 -4.14
N PRO A 236 0.01 -22.99 -4.74
CA PRO A 236 0.19 -23.70 -6.01
C PRO A 236 0.49 -22.76 -7.18
N THR A 237 0.16 -21.47 -7.05
CA THR A 237 0.46 -20.46 -8.08
C THR A 237 1.90 -19.97 -7.99
N TYR A 238 2.65 -20.09 -9.09
CA TYR A 238 4.01 -19.60 -9.20
C TYR A 238 4.12 -18.10 -8.86
N THR A 239 3.19 -17.29 -9.35
CA THR A 239 3.14 -15.85 -9.13
C THR A 239 3.07 -15.47 -7.64
N SER A 240 2.32 -16.23 -6.85
CA SER A 240 2.21 -16.01 -5.41
C SER A 240 3.50 -16.39 -4.69
N ARG A 241 4.14 -17.51 -5.07
CA ARG A 241 5.43 -17.93 -4.51
C ARG A 241 6.52 -16.92 -4.76
N THR A 242 6.65 -16.44 -6.00
CA THR A 242 7.64 -15.42 -6.37
C THR A 242 7.39 -14.11 -5.62
N SER A 243 6.13 -13.67 -5.54
CA SER A 243 5.80 -12.42 -4.82
C SER A 243 6.09 -12.54 -3.32
N ALA A 244 5.75 -13.67 -2.69
CA ALA A 244 6.07 -13.92 -1.29
C ALA A 244 7.59 -13.95 -1.06
N ALA A 245 8.35 -14.63 -1.94
CA ALA A 245 9.80 -14.66 -1.88
C ALA A 245 10.43 -13.26 -2.02
N ASP A 246 9.92 -12.42 -2.93
CA ASP A 246 10.37 -11.03 -3.09
C ASP A 246 10.21 -10.23 -1.77
N PHE A 247 9.08 -10.37 -1.06
CA PHE A 247 8.87 -9.68 0.22
C PHE A 247 9.82 -10.16 1.31
N LEU A 248 10.03 -11.47 1.42
CA LEU A 248 10.94 -12.06 2.39
C LEU A 248 12.39 -11.68 2.09
N LEU A 249 12.77 -11.65 0.81
CA LEU A 249 14.07 -11.20 0.36
C LEU A 249 14.27 -9.72 0.66
N ALA A 250 13.26 -8.87 0.41
CA ALA A 250 13.32 -7.45 0.75
C ALA A 250 13.60 -7.23 2.24
N LEU A 251 12.95 -7.98 3.13
CA LEU A 251 13.25 -7.94 4.57
C LEU A 251 14.70 -8.29 4.88
N ILE A 252 15.23 -9.35 4.28
CA ILE A 252 16.61 -9.80 4.49
C ILE A 252 17.61 -8.78 3.95
N VAL A 253 17.33 -8.17 2.79
CA VAL A 253 18.24 -7.21 2.15
C VAL A 253 18.23 -5.87 2.89
N LEU A 254 17.07 -5.40 3.35
CA LEU A 254 16.91 -4.12 4.03
C LEU A 254 17.47 -4.13 5.46
N ASP A 255 17.36 -5.26 6.17
CA ASP A 255 17.96 -5.44 7.50
C ASP A 255 18.53 -6.86 7.61
N ARG A 256 19.80 -7.01 7.26
CA ARG A 256 20.45 -8.33 7.16
C ARG A 256 20.38 -9.10 8.47
N GLN A 257 20.74 -8.48 9.60
CA GLN A 257 20.83 -9.22 10.87
C GLN A 257 19.45 -9.61 11.39
N LYS A 258 18.50 -8.66 11.42
CA LYS A 258 17.15 -8.91 11.95
C LYS A 258 16.29 -9.69 10.95
N GLY A 259 16.35 -9.34 9.68
CA GLY A 259 15.57 -9.95 8.60
C GLY A 259 15.84 -11.44 8.45
N HIS A 260 17.12 -11.86 8.49
CA HIS A 260 17.46 -13.29 8.47
C HIS A 260 16.83 -14.05 9.65
N GLN A 261 16.95 -13.52 10.88
CA GLN A 261 16.40 -14.17 12.08
C GLN A 261 14.88 -14.28 12.02
N LEU A 262 14.21 -13.20 11.60
CA LEU A 262 12.76 -13.15 11.47
C LEU A 262 12.26 -14.17 10.44
N VAL A 263 12.83 -14.17 9.23
CA VAL A 263 12.40 -15.07 8.15
C VAL A 263 12.66 -16.53 8.50
N LEU A 264 13.82 -16.86 9.07
CA LEU A 264 14.12 -18.23 9.54
C LEU A 264 13.17 -18.68 10.64
N GLY A 265 12.84 -17.79 11.59
CA GLY A 265 11.87 -18.08 12.64
C GLY A 265 10.48 -18.39 12.08
N ALA A 266 10.03 -17.61 11.09
CA ALA A 266 8.74 -17.84 10.44
C ALA A 266 8.70 -19.13 9.60
N LEU A 267 9.79 -19.47 8.90
CA LEU A 267 9.93 -20.74 8.17
C LEU A 267 9.92 -21.95 9.11
N GLU A 268 10.60 -21.85 10.25
CA GLU A 268 10.59 -22.86 11.29
C GLU A 268 9.17 -23.06 11.87
N GLN A 269 8.39 -21.98 12.04
CA GLN A 269 6.99 -22.06 12.43
C GLN A 269 6.13 -22.73 11.35
N LEU A 270 6.36 -22.43 10.07
CA LEU A 270 5.69 -23.10 8.96
C LEU A 270 5.98 -24.62 8.99
N ARG A 271 7.25 -25.01 9.15
CA ARG A 271 7.67 -26.41 9.27
C ARG A 271 6.88 -27.12 10.37
N LYS A 272 6.81 -26.54 11.57
CA LYS A 272 6.03 -27.09 12.70
C LYS A 272 4.55 -27.23 12.38
N THR A 273 3.96 -26.22 11.75
CA THR A 273 2.53 -26.21 11.40
C THR A 273 2.19 -27.27 10.34
N LYS A 274 3.12 -27.57 9.43
CA LYS A 274 2.96 -28.55 8.35
C LYS A 274 3.42 -29.96 8.73
N GLY A 275 4.16 -30.10 9.83
CA GLY A 275 4.74 -31.38 10.25
C GLY A 275 5.90 -31.86 9.37
N ASP A 276 6.61 -30.94 8.71
CA ASP A 276 7.72 -31.30 7.82
C ASP A 276 9.00 -31.63 8.62
N LEU A 277 9.81 -32.56 8.09
CA LEU A 277 11.03 -33.01 8.75
C LEU A 277 12.16 -31.96 8.70
N HIS A 278 12.24 -31.21 7.60
CA HIS A 278 13.27 -30.19 7.37
C HIS A 278 12.63 -28.83 7.08
N VAL A 279 13.31 -27.75 7.49
CA VAL A 279 12.82 -26.36 7.33
C VAL A 279 12.51 -26.01 5.87
N PHE A 280 13.27 -26.57 4.93
CA PHE A 280 13.14 -26.33 3.49
C PHE A 280 12.62 -27.55 2.72
N GLY A 281 11.95 -28.49 3.38
CA GLY A 281 11.62 -29.81 2.80
C GLY A 281 10.69 -29.80 1.58
N ARG A 282 10.08 -28.66 1.22
CA ARG A 282 9.12 -28.52 0.11
C ARG A 282 9.32 -27.28 -0.78
N VAL A 283 10.46 -26.59 -0.67
CA VAL A 283 10.80 -25.46 -1.56
C VAL A 283 11.34 -25.96 -2.89
#